data_AF-A0A929YD62-F1
#
_entry.id   AF-A0A929YD62-F1
#
_cell.length_a   1.000
_cell.length_b   1.000
_cell.length_c   1.000
_cell.angle_alpha   90.00
_cell.angle_beta   90.00
_cell.angle_gamma   90.00
#
_symmetry.space_group_name_H-M   'P 1'
#
loop_
_entity.id
_entity.type
_entity.pdbx_description
1 polymer ?
#
loop_
_entity_poly.entity_id
_entity_poly.type
_entity_poly.pdbx_seq_one_letter_code
_entity_poly.pdbx_strand_id
1 'polypeptide(L)'
;MKRVYNFSAGPAMLPEEVLKKAAEEMLDFHGSGMSINEMSHRSQTFQDVIDQAEQDLRRLMGIPDSYRILFQSGSATHQFAAIPMNLMKKKKAAYIITGQWAKKAAEEAKKYGDVFVPASSEDQNFSY
;
A
#
# COMPACT_ATOMS: atom_id res chain seq x y z
N MET A 1 0.05 -29.33 -12.08
CA MET A 1 0.01 -28.17 -13.00
C MET A 1 1.41 -27.59 -13.10
N LYS A 2 1.85 -27.14 -14.30
CA LYS A 2 3.14 -26.46 -14.47
C LYS A 2 2.97 -24.98 -14.07
N ARG A 3 3.72 -24.52 -13.05
CA ARG A 3 3.70 -23.10 -12.64
C ARG A 3 4.38 -22.25 -13.72
N VAL A 4 3.78 -21.10 -14.03
CA VAL A 4 4.30 -20.15 -15.04
C VAL A 4 5.16 -19.07 -14.37
N TYR A 5 6.17 -18.58 -15.11
CA TYR A 5 6.90 -17.38 -14.71
C TYR A 5 6.07 -16.16 -15.10
N ASN A 6 5.45 -15.52 -14.11
CA ASN A 6 4.63 -14.33 -14.31
C ASN A 6 5.44 -13.06 -14.02
N PHE A 7 5.77 -12.30 -15.07
CA PHE A 7 6.52 -11.03 -15.00
C PHE A 7 5.62 -9.79 -14.95
N SER A 8 4.36 -9.92 -14.51
CA SER A 8 3.46 -8.79 -14.33
C SER A 8 4.02 -7.76 -13.35
N ALA A 9 3.92 -6.47 -13.70
CA ALA A 9 4.38 -5.35 -12.88
C ALA A 9 3.43 -5.01 -11.71
N GLY A 10 2.18 -5.50 -11.74
CA GLY A 10 1.17 -5.22 -10.72
C GLY A 10 -0.27 -5.42 -11.22
N PRO A 11 -1.12 -6.25 -10.57
CA PRO A 11 -0.78 -7.19 -9.50
C PRO A 11 0.31 -8.19 -9.93
N ALA A 12 1.11 -8.67 -8.98
CA ALA A 12 2.31 -9.47 -9.24
C ALA A 12 2.22 -10.89 -8.64
N MET A 13 3.23 -11.71 -8.90
CA MET A 13 3.28 -13.10 -8.41
C MET A 13 3.49 -13.16 -6.88
N LEU A 14 2.66 -13.95 -6.21
CA LEU A 14 2.82 -14.30 -4.79
C LEU A 14 3.64 -15.60 -4.61
N PRO A 15 4.31 -15.78 -3.46
CA PRO A 15 4.89 -17.06 -3.08
C PRO A 15 3.85 -18.20 -3.08
N GLU A 16 4.26 -19.40 -3.50
CA GLU A 16 3.35 -20.55 -3.59
C GLU A 16 2.78 -20.97 -2.24
N GLU A 17 3.61 -20.96 -1.21
CA GLU A 17 3.23 -21.32 0.16
C GLU A 17 2.11 -20.44 0.71
N VAL A 18 2.11 -19.14 0.39
CA VAL A 18 1.05 -18.20 0.79
C VAL A 18 -0.26 -18.56 0.11
N LEU A 19 -0.22 -18.88 -1.19
CA LEU A 19 -1.42 -19.27 -1.95
C LEU A 19 -2.00 -20.60 -1.43
N LYS A 20 -1.14 -21.57 -1.10
CA LYS A 20 -1.56 -22.86 -0.55
C LYS A 20 -2.22 -22.68 0.82
N LYS A 21 -1.58 -21.92 1.72
CA LYS A 21 -2.14 -21.64 3.04
C LYS A 21 -3.51 -20.95 2.94
N ALA A 22 -3.62 -19.91 2.11
CA ALA A 22 -4.90 -19.23 1.90
C ALA A 22 -5.99 -20.14 1.30
N ALA A 23 -5.63 -21.10 0.45
CA ALA A 23 -6.57 -22.07 -0.11
C ALA A 23 -7.01 -23.11 0.94
N GLU A 24 -6.07 -23.60 1.76
CA GLU A 24 -6.34 -24.54 2.85
C GLU A 24 -7.26 -23.94 3.92
N GLU A 25 -7.10 -22.65 4.23
CA GLU A 25 -7.88 -21.94 5.26
C GLU A 25 -9.13 -21.23 4.72
N MET A 26 -9.44 -21.37 3.42
CA MET A 26 -10.48 -20.55 2.76
C MET A 26 -11.88 -20.74 3.35
N LEU A 27 -12.23 -21.98 3.69
CA LEU A 27 -13.57 -22.34 4.21
C LEU A 27 -13.63 -22.37 5.74
N ASP A 28 -12.48 -22.53 6.39
CA ASP A 28 -12.37 -22.58 7.84
C ASP A 28 -11.04 -21.94 8.27
N PHE A 29 -11.10 -20.66 8.64
CA PHE A 29 -9.94 -19.92 9.06
C PHE A 29 -9.58 -20.27 10.50
N HIS A 30 -8.46 -20.96 10.68
CA HIS A 30 -7.93 -21.36 11.99
C HIS A 30 -8.94 -22.14 12.87
N GLY A 31 -9.83 -22.93 12.26
CA GLY A 31 -10.80 -23.75 13.00
C GLY A 31 -11.99 -22.97 13.57
N SER A 32 -12.25 -21.76 13.07
CA SER A 32 -13.40 -20.94 13.49
C SER A 32 -14.75 -21.43 12.94
N GLY A 33 -14.74 -22.38 11.99
CA GLY A 33 -15.91 -22.82 11.25
C GLY A 33 -16.44 -21.79 10.23
N MET A 34 -15.63 -20.80 9.85
CA MET A 34 -16.01 -19.71 8.94
C MET A 34 -14.81 -19.27 8.10
N SER A 35 -15.06 -18.74 6.90
CA SER A 35 -14.04 -18.06 6.10
C SER A 35 -13.61 -16.74 6.76
N ILE A 36 -12.35 -16.34 6.58
CA ILE A 36 -11.89 -15.00 6.98
C ILE A 36 -12.75 -13.88 6.32
N ASN A 37 -13.32 -14.15 5.14
CA ASN A 37 -14.17 -13.21 4.42
C ASN A 37 -15.55 -13.02 5.05
N GLU A 38 -15.96 -13.92 5.96
CA GLU A 38 -17.25 -13.88 6.67
C GLU A 38 -17.09 -13.31 8.09
N MET A 39 -15.85 -13.17 8.56
CA MET A 39 -15.57 -12.73 9.93
C MET A 39 -15.92 -11.26 10.15
N SER A 40 -16.45 -10.98 11.33
CA SER A 40 -16.56 -9.60 11.81
C SER A 40 -15.17 -9.00 11.99
N HIS A 41 -14.95 -7.82 11.41
CA HIS A 41 -13.73 -7.02 11.62
C HIS A 41 -13.52 -6.60 13.08
N ARG A 42 -14.50 -6.83 13.96
CA ARG A 42 -14.42 -6.57 15.40
C ARG A 42 -14.25 -7.85 16.23
N SER A 43 -14.22 -9.02 15.59
CA SER A 43 -13.98 -10.27 16.29
C SER A 43 -12.53 -10.33 16.77
N GLN A 44 -12.28 -11.02 17.89
CA GLN A 44 -10.92 -11.23 18.38
C GLN A 44 -10.07 -11.94 17.32
N THR A 45 -10.63 -12.93 16.62
CA THR A 45 -9.94 -13.66 15.54
C THR A 45 -9.42 -12.72 14.45
N PHE A 46 -10.21 -11.74 14.00
CA PHE A 46 -9.74 -10.77 13.01
C PHE A 46 -8.79 -9.73 13.61
N GLN A 47 -9.01 -9.34 14.87
CA GLN A 47 -8.10 -8.43 15.59
C GLN A 47 -6.69 -9.03 15.68
N ASP A 48 -6.58 -10.32 15.98
CA ASP A 48 -5.29 -11.01 16.04
C ASP A 48 -4.57 -10.99 14.67
N VAL A 49 -5.33 -11.11 13.56
CA VAL A 49 -4.78 -11.03 12.20
C VAL A 49 -4.19 -9.65 11.91
N ILE A 50 -4.92 -8.58 12.22
CA ILE A 50 -4.45 -7.22 11.92
C ILE A 50 -3.29 -6.80 12.84
N ASP A 51 -3.32 -7.22 14.10
CA ASP A 51 -2.24 -6.96 15.06
C ASP A 51 -0.96 -7.69 14.67
N GLN A 52 -1.06 -8.95 14.25
CA GLN A 52 0.07 -9.71 13.75
C GLN A 52 0.65 -9.09 12.47
N ALA A 53 -0.20 -8.67 11.52
CA ALA A 53 0.24 -8.00 10.30
C ALA A 53 0.95 -6.66 10.59
N GLU A 54 0.46 -5.88 11.55
CA GLU A 54 1.12 -4.64 11.99
C GLU A 54 2.50 -4.94 12.60
N GLN A 55 2.56 -5.88 13.53
CA GLN A 55 3.80 -6.27 14.21
C GLN A 55 4.85 -6.81 13.26
N ASP A 56 4.45 -7.66 12.30
CA ASP A 56 5.36 -8.19 11.30
C ASP A 56 5.90 -7.10 10.38
N LEU A 57 5.05 -6.19 9.89
CA LEU A 57 5.50 -5.08 9.06
C LEU A 57 6.46 -4.16 9.85
N ARG A 58 6.12 -3.84 11.10
CA ARG A 58 6.94 -3.03 12.00
C ARG A 58 8.32 -3.64 12.20
N ARG A 59 8.37 -4.93 12.50
CA ARG A 59 9.61 -5.69 12.72
C ARG A 59 10.45 -5.78 11.46
N LEU A 60 9.86 -6.16 10.32
CA LEU A 60 10.57 -6.37 9.05
C LEU A 60 11.18 -5.06 8.52
N MET A 61 10.47 -3.94 8.68
CA MET A 61 10.89 -2.63 8.17
C MET A 61 11.63 -1.77 9.19
N GLY A 62 11.74 -2.22 10.45
CA GLY A 62 12.37 -1.46 11.53
C GLY A 62 11.64 -0.16 11.88
N ILE A 63 10.30 -0.15 11.84
CA ILE A 63 9.49 1.06 12.03
C ILE A 63 9.45 1.42 13.54
N PRO A 64 9.87 2.63 13.94
CA PRO A 64 9.88 3.03 15.35
C PRO A 64 8.46 3.32 15.88
N ASP A 65 8.30 3.25 17.20
CA ASP A 65 7.00 3.42 17.89
C ASP A 65 6.40 4.84 17.75
N SER A 66 7.22 5.81 17.34
CA SER A 66 6.79 7.17 17.00
C SER A 66 6.00 7.24 15.68
N TYR A 67 5.94 6.15 14.91
CA TYR A 67 5.15 6.04 13.69
C TYR A 67 3.95 5.10 13.86
N ARG A 68 2.85 5.43 13.18
CA ARG A 68 1.65 4.59 13.09
C ARG A 68 1.60 3.90 11.73
N ILE A 69 1.19 2.64 11.73
CA ILE A 69 0.94 1.84 10.54
C ILE A 69 -0.57 1.84 10.30
N LEU A 70 -0.99 2.15 9.07
CA LEU A 70 -2.41 2.21 8.70
C LEU A 70 -2.68 1.26 7.53
N PHE A 71 -3.64 0.36 7.70
CA PHE A 71 -4.19 -0.45 6.62
C PHE A 71 -5.46 0.23 6.10
N GLN A 72 -5.35 0.88 4.93
CA GLN A 72 -6.43 1.67 4.35
C GLN A 72 -6.91 1.06 3.05
N SER A 73 -8.20 1.23 2.76
CA SER A 73 -8.76 0.94 1.45
C SER A 73 -8.31 1.98 0.42
N GLY A 74 -8.48 1.65 -0.86
CA GLY A 74 -7.96 2.45 -1.96
C GLY A 74 -6.53 2.06 -2.35
N SER A 75 -6.03 2.68 -3.42
CA SER A 75 -4.69 2.41 -3.96
C SER A 75 -3.72 3.55 -3.63
N ALA A 76 -2.45 3.41 -4.02
CA ALA A 76 -1.47 4.51 -3.96
C ALA A 76 -1.99 5.80 -4.62
N THR A 77 -2.77 5.69 -5.70
CA THR A 77 -3.38 6.84 -6.37
C THR A 77 -4.36 7.59 -5.48
N HIS A 78 -5.09 6.90 -4.60
CA HIS A 78 -5.94 7.56 -3.61
C HIS A 78 -5.11 8.44 -2.65
N GLN A 79 -3.93 7.95 -2.27
CA GLN A 79 -3.03 8.66 -1.37
C GLN A 79 -2.42 9.92 -2.00
N PHE A 80 -2.32 10.01 -3.33
CA PHE A 80 -1.89 11.24 -4.02
C PHE A 80 -2.76 12.44 -3.67
N ALA A 81 -4.05 12.21 -3.38
CA ALA A 81 -4.98 13.22 -2.92
C ALA A 81 -5.00 13.33 -1.38
N ALA A 82 -4.98 12.20 -0.66
CA ALA A 82 -5.04 12.18 0.81
C ALA A 82 -3.86 12.90 1.47
N ILE A 83 -2.65 12.75 0.93
CA ILE A 83 -1.43 13.39 1.45
C ILE A 83 -1.56 14.92 1.46
N PRO A 84 -1.81 15.63 0.33
CA PRO A 84 -1.94 17.07 0.35
C PRO A 84 -3.15 17.56 1.16
N MET A 85 -4.29 16.84 1.14
CA MET A 85 -5.45 17.18 1.98
C MET A 85 -5.10 17.21 3.48
N ASN A 86 -4.22 16.33 3.94
CA ASN A 86 -3.83 16.24 5.34
C ASN A 86 -2.60 17.09 5.69
N LEU A 87 -1.58 17.12 4.84
CA LEU A 87 -0.26 17.65 5.18
C LEU A 87 0.08 19.01 4.55
N MET A 88 -0.59 19.42 3.47
CA MET A 88 -0.30 20.69 2.77
C MET A 88 -0.93 21.91 3.49
N LYS A 89 -0.58 22.10 4.76
CA LYS A 89 -1.19 23.10 5.65
C LYS A 89 -1.07 24.55 5.14
N LYS A 90 0.05 24.86 4.47
CA LYS A 90 0.33 26.20 3.92
C LYS A 90 -0.02 26.34 2.44
N LYS A 91 -0.78 25.40 1.87
CA LYS A 91 -1.14 25.38 0.44
C LYS A 91 0.07 25.41 -0.50
N LYS A 92 1.22 24.92 -0.03
CA LYS A 92 2.46 24.80 -0.80
C LYS A 92 3.10 23.45 -0.52
N ALA A 93 3.59 22.78 -1.56
CA ALA A 93 4.37 21.55 -1.43
C ALA A 93 5.46 21.48 -2.50
N ALA A 94 6.53 20.74 -2.18
CA ALA A 94 7.61 20.44 -3.11
C ALA A 94 7.53 18.98 -3.57
N TYR A 95 7.66 18.73 -4.88
CA TYR A 95 7.64 17.39 -5.47
C TYR A 95 8.85 17.19 -6.38
N ILE A 96 9.64 16.16 -6.14
CA ILE A 96 10.71 15.72 -7.05
C ILE A 96 10.11 14.71 -8.05
N ILE A 97 10.26 14.96 -9.35
CA ILE A 97 9.62 14.15 -10.40
C ILE A 97 10.65 13.27 -11.11
N THR A 98 10.80 12.03 -10.67
CA THR A 98 11.73 11.04 -11.25
C THR A 98 11.03 9.90 -11.99
N GLY A 99 9.72 10.02 -12.22
CA GLY A 99 8.94 8.96 -12.85
C GLY A 99 7.46 9.29 -13.02
N GLN A 100 6.76 8.41 -13.72
CA GLN A 100 5.33 8.54 -14.01
C GLN A 100 4.47 8.66 -12.74
N TRP A 101 4.83 7.97 -11.66
CA TRP A 101 4.08 8.03 -10.40
C TRP A 101 4.26 9.34 -9.66
N ALA A 102 5.51 9.86 -9.59
CA ALA A 102 5.78 11.16 -8.98
C ALA A 102 5.10 12.29 -9.76
N LYS A 103 5.09 12.22 -11.10
CA LYS A 103 4.36 13.15 -11.97
C LYS A 103 2.87 13.14 -11.65
N LYS A 104 2.23 11.95 -11.60
CA LYS A 104 0.80 11.83 -11.26
C LYS A 104 0.48 12.36 -9.86
N ALA A 105 1.34 12.11 -8.88
CA ALA A 105 1.17 12.64 -7.52
C ALA A 105 1.25 14.18 -7.48
N ALA A 106 2.20 14.77 -8.21
CA ALA A 106 2.35 16.22 -8.32
C ALA A 106 1.15 16.87 -9.03
N GLU A 107 0.65 16.27 -10.12
CA GLU A 107 -0.57 16.75 -10.80
C GLU A 107 -1.80 16.70 -9.90
N GLU A 108 -1.97 15.64 -9.11
CA GLU A 108 -3.08 15.55 -8.15
C GLU A 108 -2.96 16.63 -7.06
N ALA A 109 -1.75 16.88 -6.56
CA ALA A 109 -1.50 17.86 -5.51
C ALA A 109 -1.82 19.31 -5.93
N LYS A 110 -1.71 19.66 -7.22
CA LYS A 110 -2.06 20.99 -7.75
C LYS A 110 -3.52 21.37 -7.52
N LYS A 111 -4.42 20.38 -7.35
CA LYS A 111 -5.82 20.64 -7.00
C LYS A 111 -6.00 21.24 -5.61
N TYR A 112 -4.98 21.12 -4.75
CA TYR A 112 -5.08 21.45 -3.32
C TYR A 112 -4.23 22.66 -2.90
N GLY A 113 -3.30 23.13 -3.75
CA GLY A 113 -2.43 24.28 -3.53
C GLY A 113 -1.29 24.39 -4.56
N ASP A 114 -0.32 25.26 -4.30
CA ASP A 114 0.81 25.48 -5.19
C ASP A 114 1.82 24.33 -5.07
N VAL A 115 2.19 23.77 -6.21
CA VAL A 115 3.22 22.72 -6.31
C VAL A 115 4.49 23.33 -6.92
N PHE A 116 5.58 23.26 -6.18
CA PHE A 116 6.91 23.59 -6.66
C PHE A 116 7.66 22.30 -7.01
N VAL A 117 8.32 22.27 -8.17
CA VAL A 117 9.10 21.12 -8.64
C VAL A 117 10.58 21.49 -8.60
N PRO A 118 11.31 21.17 -7.50
CA PRO A 118 12.73 21.49 -7.39
C PRO A 118 13.63 20.69 -8.34
N ALA A 119 13.19 19.51 -8.78
CA ALA A 119 13.94 18.66 -9.71
C ALA A 119 13.00 17.73 -10.49
N SER A 120 13.31 17.47 -11.76
CA SER A 120 12.59 16.53 -12.61
C SER A 120 13.53 15.90 -13.64
N SER A 121 13.41 14.59 -13.88
CA SER A 121 14.04 13.90 -15.03
C SER A 121 13.07 13.61 -16.18
N GLU A 122 11.91 14.29 -16.20
CA GLU A 122 10.88 14.16 -17.23
C GLU A 122 11.39 14.54 -18.63
N ASP A 123 12.32 15.49 -18.71
CA ASP A 123 12.89 15.98 -19.97
C ASP A 123 13.63 14.89 -20.76
N GLN A 124 14.11 13.84 -20.07
CA GLN A 124 14.74 12.67 -20.67
C GLN A 124 13.93 11.39 -20.42
N ASN A 125 12.61 11.49 -20.28
CA ASN A 125 11.73 10.34 -20.06
C ASN A 125 12.15 9.46 -18.87
N PHE A 126 12.61 10.09 -17.77
CA PHE A 126 12.97 9.45 -16.50
C PHE A 126 14.17 8.48 -16.59
N SER A 127 15.16 8.80 -17.40
CA SER A 127 16.32 7.95 -17.67
C SER A 127 17.62 8.34 -16.94
N TYR A 128 17.58 9.34 -16.05
CA TYR A 128 18.67 9.72 -15.14
C TYR A 128 18.15 10.02 -13.73
#